data_AF-A0A2H0P9P8-F1
#
_entry.id   AF-A0A2H0P9P8-F1
#
_cell.length_a   1.000
_cell.length_b   1.000
_cell.length_c   1.000
_cell.angle_alpha   90.00
_cell.angle_beta   90.00
_cell.angle_gamma   90.00
#
_symmetry.space_group_name_H-M   'P 1'
#
loop_
_entity.id
_entity.type
_entity.pdbx_description
1 polymer ?
#
loop_
_entity_poly.entity_id
_entity_poly.type
_entity_poly.pdbx_seq_one_letter_code
_entity_poly.pdbx_strand_id
1 'polypeptide(L)' 'MRSVLIDTNILIGALDPADRLHARALEGLRQATGELVTTWPVVTEAVHCLGRRGWRHQEALLKMIAEKALTLAPLTA' A
#
# COMPACT_ATOMS: atom_id res chain seq x y z
N MET A 1 1.18 -20.92 -4.25
CA MET A 1 0.52 -19.60 -4.47
C MET A 1 1.62 -18.55 -4.58
N ARG A 2 1.48 -17.57 -5.47
CA ARG A 2 2.47 -16.50 -5.66
C ARG A 2 1.91 -15.22 -5.04
N SER A 3 2.68 -14.58 -4.17
CA SER A 3 2.31 -13.31 -3.54
C SER A 3 3.36 -12.26 -3.88
N VAL A 4 2.93 -11.00 -3.90
CA VAL A 4 3.79 -9.84 -4.15
C VAL A 4 3.84 -9.00 -2.89
N LEU A 5 5.04 -8.84 -2.34
CA LEU A 5 5.25 -7.99 -1.16
C LEU A 5 5.22 -6.52 -1.59
N ILE A 6 4.30 -5.76 -1.01
CA ILE A 6 4.07 -4.35 -1.27
C ILE A 6 4.76 -3.54 -0.17
N ASP A 7 5.69 -2.69 -0.63
CA ASP A 7 6.45 -1.76 0.20
C ASP A 7 5.71 -0.42 0.39
N THR A 8 6.14 0.35 1.39
CA THR A 8 5.54 1.64 1.78
C THR A 8 5.48 2.61 0.60
N ASN A 9 6.56 2.70 -0.17
CA ASN A 9 6.68 3.64 -1.30
C ASN A 9 5.64 3.39 -2.41
N ILE A 10 5.27 2.12 -2.67
CA ILE A 10 4.24 1.75 -3.63
C ILE A 10 2.86 2.18 -3.10
N LEU A 11 2.59 1.99 -1.81
CA LEU A 11 1.34 2.43 -1.18
C LEU A 11 1.18 3.94 -1.24
N ILE A 12 2.23 4.69 -0.90
CA ILE A 12 2.23 6.16 -0.97
C ILE A 12 2.01 6.60 -2.42
N GLY A 13 2.80 6.09 -3.36
CA GLY A 13 2.68 6.45 -4.76
C GLY A 13 1.30 6.12 -5.34
N ALA A 14 0.74 4.95 -5.03
CA ALA A 14 -0.56 4.55 -5.56
C ALA A 14 -1.71 5.39 -5.01
N LEU A 15 -1.63 5.82 -3.74
CA LEU A 15 -2.73 6.49 -3.06
C LEU A 15 -2.67 8.01 -3.10
N ASP A 16 -1.49 8.63 -3.26
CA ASP A 16 -1.31 10.08 -3.44
C ASP A 16 -1.14 10.43 -4.93
N PRO A 17 -2.14 11.00 -5.61
CA PRO A 17 -2.05 11.37 -7.02
C PRO A 17 -1.01 12.46 -7.32
N ALA A 18 -0.59 13.22 -6.30
CA ALA A 18 0.46 14.23 -6.43
C ALA A 18 1.87 13.65 -6.21
N ASP A 19 2.01 12.37 -5.84
CA ASP A 19 3.31 11.74 -5.69
C ASP A 19 4.00 11.57 -7.06
N ARG A 20 5.29 11.90 -7.12
CA ARG A 20 6.10 11.81 -8.34
C ARG A 20 6.18 10.39 -8.92
N LEU A 21 5.94 9.37 -8.10
CA LEU A 21 5.95 7.96 -8.48
C LEU A 21 4.54 7.42 -8.78
N HIS A 22 3.48 8.24 -8.73
CA HIS A 22 2.10 7.77 -8.85
C HIS A 22 1.86 6.86 -10.07
N ALA A 23 2.24 7.33 -11.26
CA ALA A 23 2.09 6.54 -12.48
C ALA A 23 2.87 5.22 -12.44
N ARG A 24 4.08 5.23 -11.86
CA ARG A 24 4.92 4.03 -11.74
C ARG A 24 4.37 3.05 -10.71
N ALA A 25 3.85 3.54 -9.59
CA ALA A 25 3.23 2.71 -8.56
C ALA A 25 1.98 2.00 -9.10
N LEU A 26 1.12 2.74 -9.81
CA LEU A 26 -0.06 2.14 -10.46
C LEU A 26 0.32 1.09 -11.51
N GLU A 27 1.36 1.35 -12.31
CA GLU A 27 1.82 0.37 -13.29
C GLU A 27 2.36 -0.90 -12.62
N GLY A 28 3.18 -0.75 -11.58
CA GLY A 28 3.67 -1.88 -10.79
C GLY A 28 2.55 -2.72 -10.18
N LEU A 29 1.51 -2.07 -9.66
CA LEU A 29 0.33 -2.77 -9.12
C LEU A 29 -0.49 -3.48 -10.22
N ARG A 30 -0.61 -2.91 -11.43
CA ARG A 30 -1.30 -3.57 -12.56
C ARG A 30 -0.55 -4.79 -13.07
N GLN A 31 0.77 -4.76 -13.04
CA GLN A 31 1.62 -5.86 -13.48
C GLN A 31 1.80 -6.95 -12.41
N ALA A 32 1.48 -6.64 -11.15
CA ALA A 32 1.58 -7.60 -10.06
C ALA A 32 0.58 -8.75 -10.24
N THR A 33 1.11 -9.95 -10.43
CA THR A 33 0.30 -11.17 -10.53
C THR A 33 0.33 -11.94 -9.21
N GLY A 34 -0.82 -12.13 -8.59
CA GLY A 34 -0.96 -12.87 -7.33
C GLY A 34 -1.57 -12.02 -6.22
N GLU A 35 -1.52 -12.54 -4.99
CA GLU A 35 -2.01 -11.80 -3.82
C GLU A 35 -1.05 -10.67 -3.46
N LEU A 36 -1.58 -9.47 -3.23
CA LEU A 36 -0.82 -8.35 -2.72
C LEU A 36 -0.73 -8.47 -1.20
N VAL A 37 0.48 -8.61 -0.69
CA VAL A 37 0.74 -8.76 0.75
C VAL A 37 1.61 -7.62 1.26
N THR A 38 1.40 -7.20 2.50
CA THR A 38 2.24 -6.21 3.18
C THR A 38 2.36 -6.56 4.66
N THR A 39 2.98 -5.72 5.47
CA THR A 39 3.13 -5.92 6.92
C THR A 39 2.66 -4.70 7.70
N TRP A 40 2.36 -4.87 8.99
CA TRP A 40 1.96 -3.76 9.85
C TRP A 40 2.98 -2.60 9.92
N PRO A 41 4.31 -2.83 9.96
CA PRO A 41 5.29 -1.75 9.88
C PRO A 41 5.20 -0.93 8.60
N VAL A 42 5.05 -1.58 7.44
CA VAL A 42 4.86 -0.90 6.14
C VAL A 42 3.58 -0.06 6.14
N VAL A 43 2.48 -0.62 6.64
CA VAL A 43 1.21 0.13 6.77
C VAL A 43 1.38 1.33 7.70
N THR A 44 2.09 1.18 8.81
CA THR A 44 2.31 2.26 9.78
C THR A 44 3.10 3.42 9.15
N GLU A 45 4.18 3.11 8.43
CA GLU A 45 4.97 4.12 7.71
C GLU A 45 4.14 4.82 6.63
N ALA A 46 3.34 4.07 5.87
CA ALA A 46 2.49 4.60 4.81
C ALA A 46 1.40 5.51 5.39
N VAL A 47 0.71 5.10 6.46
CA VAL A 47 -0.28 5.92 7.17
C VAL A 47 0.35 7.21 7.69
N HIS A 48 1.55 7.15 8.29
CA HIS A 48 2.25 8.34 8.77
C HIS A 48 2.55 9.32 7.63
N CYS A 49 3.06 8.81 6.50
CA CYS A 49 3.39 9.63 5.33
C CYS A 49 2.13 10.23 4.67
N LEU A 50 1.11 9.41 4.43
CA LEU A 50 -0.16 9.82 3.81
C LEU A 50 -0.93 10.80 4.69
N GLY A 51 -0.79 10.73 6.01
CA GLY A 51 -1.40 11.69 6.94
C GLY A 51 -0.98 13.13 6.69
N ARG A 52 0.27 13.36 6.25
CA ARG A 52 0.76 14.68 5.84
C ARG A 52 0.09 15.23 4.58
N ARG A 53 -0.59 14.38 3.81
CA ARG A 53 -1.34 14.72 2.59
C ARG A 53 -2.85 14.85 2.85
N GLY A 54 -3.31 14.48 4.05
CA GLY A 54 -4.71 14.52 4.46
C GLY A 54 -5.31 13.13 4.67
N TRP A 55 -6.22 13.05 5.64
CA TRP A 55 -6.76 11.82 6.19
C TRP A 55 -7.42 10.87 5.17
N ARG A 56 -7.96 11.41 4.07
CA ARG A 56 -8.61 10.61 3.01
C ARG A 56 -7.67 9.58 2.38
N HIS A 57 -6.37 9.91 2.27
CA HIS A 57 -5.38 8.98 1.73
C HIS A 57 -5.09 7.83 2.72
N GLN A 58 -5.11 8.13 4.03
CA GLN A 58 -4.99 7.11 5.08
C GLN A 58 -6.22 6.21 5.09
N GLU A 59 -7.42 6.79 5.00
CA GLU A 59 -8.68 6.05 4.91
C GLU A 59 -8.68 5.09 3.72
N ALA A 60 -8.21 5.54 2.55
CA ALA A 60 -8.11 4.69 1.36
C ALA A 60 -7.20 3.46 1.61
N LEU A 61 -6.04 3.64 2.25
CA LEU A 61 -5.15 2.52 2.61
C LEU A 61 -5.83 1.55 3.57
N LEU A 62 -6.46 2.06 4.63
CA LEU A 62 -7.14 1.21 5.63
C LEU A 62 -8.33 0.46 5.01
N LYS A 63 -9.04 1.09 4.08
CA LYS A 63 -10.12 0.47 3.31
C LYS A 63 -9.61 -0.68 2.44
N MET A 64 -8.48 -0.53 1.76
CA MET A 64 -7.87 -1.64 1.00
C MET A 64 -7.59 -2.87 1.87
N ILE A 65 -7.12 -2.66 3.10
CA ILE A 65 -6.88 -3.76 4.06
C ILE A 65 -8.21 -4.37 4.52
N ALA A 66 -9.18 -3.54 4.90
CA ALA A 66 -10.49 -3.99 5.34
C ALA A 66 -11.25 -4.79 4.26
N GLU A 67 -11.10 -4.39 3.00
CA GLU A 67 -11.70 -5.05 1.83
C GLU A 67 -10.83 -6.19 1.27
N LYS A 68 -9.72 -6.52 1.93
CA LYS A 68 -8.76 -7.57 1.51
C LYS A 68 -8.17 -7.37 0.12
N ALA A 69 -8.16 -6.14 -0.39
CA ALA A 69 -7.37 -5.77 -1.57
C ALA A 69 -5.86 -5.75 -1.27
N LEU A 70 -5.49 -5.65 0.01
CA LEU A 70 -4.12 -5.75 0.50
C LEU A 70 -4.11 -6.61 1.79
N THR A 71 -3.43 -7.75 1.76
CA THR A 71 -3.38 -8.68 2.88
C THR A 71 -2.22 -8.37 3.82
N LEU A 72 -2.46 -8.45 5.13
CA LEU A 72 -1.41 -8.33 6.15
C LEU A 72 -0.75 -9.68 6.43
N ALA A 73 0.53 -9.81 6.08
CA ALA A 73 1.38 -10.90 6.49
C ALA A 73 1.81 -10.71 7.96
N PRO A 74 1.75 -11.76 8.79
CA PRO A 74 2.22 -11.69 10.17
C PRO A 74 3.74 -11.55 10.20
N LEU A 75 4.23 -10.72 11.12
CA LEU A 75 5.65 -10.71 11.50
C LEU A 75 5.79 -11.50 12.79
N THR A 76 6.35 -12.70 12.68
CA THR A 76 6.68 -13.55 13.84
C THR A 76 8.19 -13.57 14.04
N ALA A 77 8.62 -13.66 15.30
CA ALA A 77 10.02 -13.83 15.67
C ALA A 77 10.48 -15.28 15.49
#